data_AF-F8N2Q9-F1
#
_entry.id   AF-F8N2Q9-F1
#
_cell.length_a   1.000
_cell.length_b   1.000
_cell.length_c   1.000
_cell.angle_alpha   90.00
_cell.angle_beta   90.00
_cell.angle_gamma   90.00
#
_symmetry.space_group_name_H-M   'P 1'
#
loop_
_entity.id
_entity.type
_entity.pdbx_description
1 polymer ?
#
loop_
_entity_poly.entity_id
_entity_poly.type
_entity_poly.pdbx_seq_one_letter_code
_entity_poly.pdbx_strand_id
1 'polypeptide(L)'
;MVRFTTILSTLAVTTASVQAFPGAWLLQARQNIPDPAGEKNVGNGKGLQFIGGQCLSEADCGSQCCATLARGGDVIGVCSGLGAQFQAGKQGCGF
;
A
#
# COMPACT_ATOMS: atom_id res chain seq x y z
N MET A 1 -13.09 13.76 62.22
CA MET A 1 -14.13 13.36 61.24
C MET A 1 -13.49 13.39 59.86
N VAL A 2 -13.13 12.24 59.29
CA VAL A 2 -12.72 12.16 57.87
C VAL A 2 -13.34 10.87 57.32
N ARG A 3 -14.30 11.03 56.41
CA ARG A 3 -15.13 9.96 55.88
C ARG A 3 -14.36 9.18 54.80
N PHE A 4 -14.31 7.86 55.00
CA PHE A 4 -14.01 6.84 54.01
C PHE A 4 -15.23 6.62 53.10
N THR A 5 -15.13 7.00 51.83
CA THR A 5 -15.91 6.53 50.66
C THR A 5 -15.46 7.44 49.51
N THR A 6 -14.73 6.99 48.49
CA THR A 6 -15.10 5.99 47.50
C THR A 6 -13.83 5.68 46.69
N ILE A 7 -13.39 4.42 46.68
CA ILE A 7 -12.29 3.94 45.83
C ILE A 7 -12.82 3.93 44.40
N LEU A 8 -12.55 5.03 43.68
CA LEU A 8 -12.90 5.20 42.29
C LEU A 8 -11.89 4.42 41.45
N SER A 9 -12.19 3.14 41.23
CA SER A 9 -11.56 2.28 40.22
C SER A 9 -11.73 2.92 38.84
N THR A 10 -10.82 3.82 38.47
CA THR A 10 -10.64 4.36 37.12
C THR A 10 -9.33 3.84 36.56
N LEU A 11 -9.17 2.51 36.60
CA LEU A 11 -8.18 1.80 35.83
C LEU A 11 -8.88 1.20 34.60
N ALA A 12 -9.39 2.05 33.72
CA ALA A 12 -9.97 1.60 32.46
C ALA A 12 -9.74 2.65 31.37
N VAL A 13 -8.95 2.24 30.39
CA VAL A 13 -8.90 2.75 29.01
C VAL A 13 -8.05 4.02 28.77
N THR A 14 -6.73 3.84 28.84
CA THR A 14 -5.78 4.65 28.05
C THR A 14 -5.24 3.83 26.88
N THR A 15 -6.07 3.36 25.97
CA THR A 15 -5.63 2.88 24.64
C THR A 15 -6.73 3.09 23.61
N ALA A 16 -6.34 3.58 22.44
CA ALA A 16 -7.13 3.70 21.20
C ALA A 16 -8.07 4.92 21.05
N SER A 17 -7.50 6.10 20.82
CA SER A 17 -8.14 7.17 20.03
C SER A 17 -7.14 7.83 19.08
N VAL A 18 -6.49 7.03 18.22
CA VAL A 18 -5.72 7.55 17.06
C VAL A 18 -6.52 7.40 15.74
N GLN A 19 -7.77 6.92 15.81
CA GLN A 19 -8.61 6.71 14.63
C GLN A 19 -9.56 7.89 14.43
N ALA A 20 -9.09 9.02 13.89
CA ALA A 20 -9.89 9.97 13.09
C ALA A 20 -9.18 11.33 12.90
N PHE A 21 -7.92 11.35 12.48
CA PHE A 21 -7.41 12.56 11.84
C PHE A 21 -7.89 12.57 10.38
N PRO A 22 -8.63 13.60 9.92
CA PRO A 22 -9.10 13.71 8.53
C PRO A 22 -7.95 13.77 7.49
N GLY A 23 -6.69 13.73 7.91
CA GLY A 23 -5.51 13.63 7.06
C GLY A 23 -4.86 12.23 6.96
N ALA A 24 -5.33 11.21 7.70
CA ALA A 24 -4.73 9.87 7.63
C ALA A 24 -4.85 9.21 6.24
N TRP A 25 -5.91 9.55 5.49
CA TRP A 25 -6.09 9.15 4.10
C TRP A 25 -5.12 9.83 3.13
N LEU A 26 -4.59 11.02 3.46
CA LEU A 26 -3.59 11.72 2.64
C LEU A 26 -2.20 11.10 2.77
N LEU A 27 -1.92 10.37 3.86
CA LEU A 27 -0.67 9.61 4.01
C LEU A 27 -0.71 8.26 3.30
N GLN A 28 -1.88 7.63 3.16
CA GLN A 28 -1.99 6.31 2.51
C GLN A 28 -1.81 6.37 0.98
N ALA A 29 -2.09 7.52 0.36
CA ALA A 29 -1.91 7.72 -1.08
C ALA A 29 -0.43 7.74 -1.53
N ARG A 30 0.53 7.82 -0.60
CA ARG A 30 1.97 7.84 -0.94
C ARG A 30 2.56 6.47 -1.28
N GLN A 31 1.84 5.37 -1.09
CA GLN A 31 2.45 4.03 -1.18
C GLN A 31 2.49 3.43 -2.59
N ASN A 32 1.81 4.04 -3.57
CA ASN A 32 1.66 3.49 -4.92
C ASN A 32 2.39 4.30 -6.00
N ILE A 33 3.56 4.87 -5.65
CA ILE A 33 4.45 5.48 -6.62
C ILE A 33 5.38 4.38 -7.16
N PRO A 34 5.37 4.11 -8.47
CA PRO A 34 6.30 3.15 -9.04
C PRO A 34 7.74 3.58 -8.80
N ASP A 35 8.63 2.61 -8.56
CA ASP A 35 10.03 2.90 -8.29
C ASP A 35 10.70 3.63 -9.48
N PRO A 36 11.24 4.85 -9.27
CA PRO A 36 11.79 5.65 -10.36
C PRO A 36 13.08 5.08 -10.95
N ALA A 37 13.82 4.21 -10.25
CA ALA A 37 15.02 3.57 -10.80
C ALA A 37 14.69 2.65 -11.98
N GLY A 38 13.43 2.19 -12.06
CA GLY A 38 12.90 1.35 -13.13
C GLY A 38 12.36 2.12 -14.34
N GLU A 39 12.23 3.46 -14.30
CA GLU A 39 11.57 4.22 -15.39
C GLU A 39 12.17 3.95 -16.77
N LYS A 40 13.50 3.77 -16.85
CA LYS A 40 14.20 3.46 -18.10
C LYS A 40 13.88 2.09 -18.71
N ASN A 41 13.26 1.20 -17.95
CA ASN A 41 12.98 -0.18 -18.36
C ASN A 41 11.48 -0.46 -18.56
N VAL A 42 10.62 0.56 -18.45
CA VAL A 42 9.17 0.41 -18.64
C VAL A 42 8.86 0.14 -20.12
N GLY A 43 8.05 -0.88 -20.41
CA GLY A 43 7.55 -1.18 -21.75
C GLY A 43 8.59 -1.77 -22.72
N ASN A 44 9.72 -2.27 -22.22
CA ASN A 44 10.75 -2.88 -23.06
C ASN A 44 10.58 -4.39 -23.23
N GLY A 45 9.71 -5.03 -22.45
CA GLY A 45 9.41 -6.47 -22.52
C GLY A 45 10.58 -7.39 -22.18
N LYS A 46 11.60 -6.88 -21.46
CA LYS A 46 12.84 -7.63 -21.16
C LYS A 46 12.92 -8.19 -19.74
N GLY A 47 11.85 -8.11 -18.95
CA GLY A 47 11.83 -8.61 -17.57
C GLY A 47 12.79 -7.87 -16.63
N LEU A 48 13.17 -6.63 -16.98
CA LEU A 48 14.17 -5.85 -16.23
C LEU A 48 13.56 -5.02 -15.09
N GLN A 49 12.23 -4.97 -15.00
CA GLN A 49 11.56 -4.26 -13.91
C GLN A 49 11.52 -5.09 -12.63
N PHE A 50 11.88 -4.41 -11.54
CA PHE A 50 11.83 -4.95 -10.18
C PHE A 50 10.43 -4.79 -9.58
N ILE A 51 10.16 -5.53 -8.49
CA ILE A 51 8.92 -5.41 -7.72
C ILE A 51 8.72 -3.95 -7.27
N GLY A 52 7.53 -3.41 -7.52
CA GLY A 52 7.22 -2.00 -7.26
C GLY A 52 7.56 -1.04 -8.40
N GLY A 53 8.30 -1.49 -9.42
CA GLY A 53 8.52 -0.72 -10.65
C GLY A 53 7.27 -0.66 -11.52
N GLN A 54 7.18 0.33 -12.41
CA GLN A 54 6.07 0.47 -13.37
C GLN A 54 6.19 -0.57 -14.48
N CYS A 55 5.06 -1.05 -15.00
CA CYS A 55 5.03 -1.97 -16.14
C CYS A 55 3.84 -1.67 -17.05
N LEU A 56 3.97 -2.02 -18.32
CA LEU A 56 2.91 -1.95 -19.34
C LEU A 56 2.49 -3.34 -19.81
N SER A 57 3.20 -4.39 -19.38
CA SER A 57 2.90 -5.79 -19.66
C SER A 57 3.60 -6.69 -18.64
N GLU A 58 3.15 -7.94 -18.52
CA GLU A 58 3.82 -8.95 -17.67
C GLU A 58 5.28 -9.22 -18.10
N ALA A 59 5.60 -9.01 -19.37
CA ALA A 59 6.94 -9.18 -19.92
C ALA A 59 7.94 -8.13 -19.43
N ASP A 60 7.49 -7.00 -18.89
CA ASP A 60 8.39 -5.99 -18.33
C ASP A 60 8.97 -6.43 -16.99
N CYS A 61 8.23 -7.25 -16.24
CA CYS A 61 8.56 -7.64 -14.88
C CYS A 61 9.38 -8.92 -14.83
N GLY A 62 10.50 -8.92 -14.10
CA GLY A 62 11.26 -10.16 -13.85
C GLY A 62 10.45 -11.21 -13.08
N SER A 63 9.42 -10.78 -12.34
CA SER A 63 8.45 -11.64 -11.65
C SER A 63 7.34 -12.18 -12.53
N GLN A 64 7.30 -11.83 -13.83
CA GLN A 64 6.25 -12.20 -14.79
C GLN A 64 4.84 -11.77 -14.37
N CYS A 65 4.73 -10.79 -13.47
CA CYS A 65 3.44 -10.29 -13.01
C CYS A 65 3.48 -8.77 -12.98
N CYS A 66 2.72 -8.18 -13.90
CA CYS A 66 2.36 -6.78 -13.88
C CYS A 66 0.95 -6.66 -13.30
N ALA A 67 0.84 -6.13 -12.08
CA ALA A 67 -0.43 -6.04 -11.37
C ALA A 67 -1.09 -4.67 -11.53
N THR A 68 -2.40 -4.65 -11.74
CA THR A 68 -3.17 -3.40 -11.84
C THR A 68 -3.36 -2.78 -10.47
N LEU A 69 -3.25 -1.45 -10.39
CA LEU A 69 -3.28 -0.71 -9.14
C LEU A 69 -3.97 0.63 -9.33
N ALA A 70 -5.01 0.87 -8.55
CA ALA A 70 -5.70 2.15 -8.56
C ALA A 70 -4.88 3.21 -7.80
N ARG A 71 -4.67 4.37 -8.44
CA ARG A 71 -3.99 5.53 -7.88
C ARG A 71 -4.73 6.81 -8.23
N GLY A 72 -5.36 7.44 -7.24
CA GLY A 72 -5.87 8.81 -7.36
C GLY A 72 -6.85 9.08 -8.51
N GLY A 73 -7.51 8.03 -9.04
CA GLY A 73 -8.40 8.11 -10.20
C GLY A 73 -7.91 7.34 -11.43
N ASP A 74 -6.61 7.05 -11.52
CA ASP A 74 -6.01 6.30 -12.62
C ASP A 74 -5.76 4.84 -12.23
N VAL A 75 -5.63 3.97 -13.23
CA VAL A 75 -5.16 2.59 -13.07
C VAL A 75 -3.78 2.47 -13.70
N ILE A 76 -2.79 2.05 -12.91
CA ILE A 76 -1.42 1.86 -13.36
C ILE A 76 -0.99 0.40 -13.20
N GLY A 77 -0.05 -0.04 -14.04
CA GLY A 77 0.61 -1.34 -13.93
C GLY A 77 1.85 -1.24 -13.04
N VAL A 78 1.95 -2.14 -12.06
CA VAL A 78 3.10 -2.24 -11.17
C VAL A 78 3.59 -3.67 -11.04
N CYS A 79 4.89 -3.89 -11.20
CA CYS A 79 5.45 -5.22 -11.04
C CYS A 79 5.19 -5.72 -9.62
N SER A 80 4.62 -6.92 -9.54
CA SER A 80 4.28 -7.58 -8.28
C SER A 80 4.78 -9.01 -8.29
N GLY A 81 4.93 -9.60 -7.11
CA GLY A 81 5.12 -11.04 -7.01
C GLY A 81 3.78 -11.73 -7.25
N LEU A 82 3.80 -12.94 -7.82
CA LEU A 82 2.59 -13.76 -8.02
C LEU A 82 1.80 -13.95 -6.72
N GLY A 83 2.49 -14.19 -5.60
CA GLY A 83 1.86 -14.31 -4.28
C GLY A 83 1.30 -12.99 -3.71
N ALA A 84 1.70 -11.84 -4.27
CA ALA A 84 1.34 -10.50 -3.80
C ALA A 84 0.45 -9.73 -4.78
N GLN A 85 -0.09 -10.40 -5.80
CA GLN A 85 -0.86 -9.78 -6.87
C GLN A 85 -2.17 -9.10 -6.41
N PHE A 86 -2.68 -9.45 -5.23
CA PHE A 86 -3.88 -8.85 -4.61
C PHE A 86 -3.60 -8.05 -3.33
N GLN A 87 -2.32 -7.83 -3.02
CA GLN A 87 -1.90 -7.13 -1.81
C GLN A 87 -1.71 -5.63 -2.10
N ALA A 88 -1.73 -4.79 -1.07
CA ALA A 88 -1.53 -3.34 -1.17
C ALA A 88 -2.49 -2.65 -2.18
N GLY A 89 -3.71 -3.17 -2.35
CA GLY A 89 -4.72 -2.59 -3.24
C GLY A 89 -4.55 -2.92 -4.72
N LYS A 90 -3.68 -3.88 -5.06
CA LYS A 90 -3.56 -4.44 -6.42
C LYS A 90 -4.77 -5.34 -6.75
N GLN A 91 -5.16 -5.41 -8.02
CA GLN A 91 -6.33 -6.20 -8.45
C GLN A 91 -5.98 -7.49 -9.22
N GLY A 92 -4.71 -7.93 -9.19
CA GLY A 92 -4.23 -9.13 -9.88
C GLY A 92 -3.22 -8.83 -10.98
N CYS A 93 -2.48 -9.86 -11.42
CA CYS A 93 -1.61 -9.80 -12.59
C CYS A 93 -2.45 -9.85 -13.88
N GLY A 94 -1.93 -9.28 -14.95
CA GLY A 94 -2.56 -9.31 -16.28
C GLY A 94 -2.84 -7.92 -16.84
N PHE A 95 -1.88 -7.00 -16.69
CA PHE A 95 -1.90 -5.70 -17.34
C PHE A 95 -1.67 -5.81 -18.85
#